data_AF-A0AAU9T3T2-F1
#
_entry.id   AF-A0AAU9T3T2-F1
#
_cell.length_a   1.000
_cell.length_b   1.000
_cell.length_c   1.000
_cell.angle_alpha   90.00
_cell.angle_beta   90.00
_cell.angle_gamma   90.00
#
_symmetry.space_group_name_H-M   'P 1'
#
loop_
_entity.id
_entity.type
_entity.pdbx_description
1 polymer ?
#
loop_
_entity_poly.entity_id
_entity_poly.type
_entity_poly.pdbx_seq_one_letter_code
_entity_poly.pdbx_strand_id
1 'polypeptide(L)'
;VRTSGKEKCSSGQPGEMVTNLKASIRGLSAKVNEQNQRKCDVKDKLQQLRERISAEGVDVSVQELIPLLKSLKELEKQESEVRSYCNAKRSALEGAVFDLEERVAKGYDGEIPEEDLDVLLVESLDHLTSAKKELAAKLREIVSLKRQIDDVPCQSELLQYERRFSELNVCIQEKLQQTRKLYGTYNALLEIKDLMLKETSLLNSIGSQFQDVIGTSAGRVKLIDSMEGVMKGIQQKLGKVQLGLQEEQKLCDTSKEKYTAAAAEQRKCFTVLRAFQDECTKSDKLRSQISAVNTSDSKEVIE
;
A
#
# COMPACT_ATOMS: atom_id res chain seq x y z
N VAL A 1 -3.08 -59.89 61.19
CA VAL A 1 -2.93 -58.51 60.69
C VAL A 1 -2.77 -58.57 59.18
N ARG A 2 -3.83 -58.22 58.41
CA ARG A 2 -3.86 -57.21 57.31
C ARG A 2 -2.56 -57.16 56.47
N THR A 3 -2.52 -57.24 55.14
CA THR A 3 -3.48 -56.93 54.06
C THR A 3 -2.83 -57.23 52.70
N SER A 4 -3.66 -57.34 51.65
CA SER A 4 -3.36 -57.09 50.22
C SER A 4 -2.48 -58.12 49.49
N GLY A 5 -2.74 -58.51 48.23
CA GLY A 5 -3.74 -58.07 47.27
C GLY A 5 -3.89 -59.13 46.17
N LYS A 6 -5.11 -59.24 45.65
CA LYS A 6 -5.48 -60.13 44.53
C LYS A 6 -4.75 -59.71 43.25
N GLU A 7 -3.84 -60.54 42.76
CA GLU A 7 -3.55 -60.61 41.34
C GLU A 7 -4.62 -61.50 40.68
N LYS A 8 -5.68 -60.87 40.18
CA LYS A 8 -6.56 -61.50 39.18
C LYS A 8 -5.97 -61.18 37.82
N CYS A 9 -5.27 -62.15 37.25
CA CYS A 9 -4.98 -62.22 35.83
C CYS A 9 -6.32 -62.33 35.08
N SER A 10 -6.85 -61.21 34.57
CA SER A 10 -7.86 -61.26 33.52
C SER A 10 -7.12 -61.42 32.20
N SER A 11 -7.27 -62.60 31.59
CA SER A 11 -6.87 -62.91 30.23
C SER A 11 -7.45 -61.90 29.24
N GLY A 12 -6.70 -60.85 28.93
CA GLY A 12 -6.98 -59.98 27.79
C GLY A 12 -6.74 -60.76 26.52
N GLN A 13 -7.76 -60.88 25.66
CA GLN A 13 -7.66 -61.64 24.43
C GLN A 13 -6.55 -61.03 23.54
N PRO A 14 -5.60 -61.81 23.00
CA PRO A 14 -4.57 -61.30 22.09
C PRO A 14 -5.16 -60.61 20.84
N GLY A 15 -6.43 -60.93 20.50
CA GLY A 15 -7.20 -60.23 19.48
C GLY A 15 -7.51 -58.77 19.81
N GLU A 16 -7.87 -58.43 21.05
CA GLU A 16 -8.21 -57.06 21.47
C GLU A 16 -7.00 -56.12 21.53
N MET A 17 -5.83 -56.66 21.89
CA MET A 17 -4.59 -55.88 21.91
C MET A 17 -4.10 -55.57 20.49
N VAL A 18 -4.22 -56.55 19.57
CA VAL A 18 -3.88 -56.38 18.16
C VAL A 18 -4.87 -55.46 17.44
N THR A 19 -6.16 -55.49 17.78
CA THR A 19 -7.14 -54.54 17.21
C THR A 19 -6.91 -53.12 17.72
N ASN A 20 -6.58 -52.94 19.01
CA ASN A 20 -6.22 -51.63 19.58
C ASN A 20 -4.92 -51.07 18.99
N LEU A 21 -3.89 -51.91 18.78
CA LEU A 21 -2.67 -51.49 18.09
C LEU A 21 -2.96 -51.11 16.62
N LYS A 22 -3.75 -51.90 15.90
CA LYS A 22 -4.18 -51.57 14.52
C LYS A 22 -5.00 -50.29 14.45
N ALA A 23 -5.82 -50.00 15.46
CA ALA A 23 -6.57 -48.75 15.56
C ALA A 23 -5.63 -47.56 15.83
N SER A 24 -4.66 -47.70 16.74
CA SER A 24 -3.65 -46.68 17.02
C SER A 24 -2.75 -46.40 15.82
N ILE A 25 -2.30 -47.44 15.10
CA ILE A 25 -1.50 -47.29 13.88
C ILE A 25 -2.29 -46.56 12.78
N ARG A 26 -3.58 -46.89 12.60
CA ARG A 26 -4.46 -46.14 11.68
C ARG A 26 -4.63 -44.68 12.11
N GLY A 27 -4.82 -44.42 13.40
CA GLY A 27 -4.93 -43.07 13.95
C GLY A 27 -3.65 -42.25 13.73
N LEU A 28 -2.49 -42.83 14.00
CA LEU A 28 -1.19 -42.20 13.76
C LEU A 28 -0.93 -41.96 12.26
N SER A 29 -1.26 -42.93 11.40
CA SER A 29 -1.14 -42.77 9.94
C SER A 29 -2.05 -41.65 9.41
N ALA A 30 -3.28 -41.55 9.91
CA ALA A 30 -4.17 -40.43 9.59
C ALA A 30 -3.61 -39.08 10.06
N LYS A 31 -3.00 -39.03 11.26
CA LYS A 31 -2.37 -37.82 11.80
C LYS A 31 -1.15 -37.37 11.00
N VAL A 32 -0.33 -38.32 10.55
CA VAL A 32 0.84 -38.06 9.69
C VAL A 32 0.38 -37.55 8.33
N ASN A 33 -0.68 -38.13 7.75
CA ASN A 33 -1.24 -37.64 6.49
C ASN A 33 -1.83 -36.22 6.63
N GLU A 34 -2.51 -35.93 7.74
CA GLU A 34 -3.03 -34.58 8.06
C GLU A 34 -1.88 -33.56 8.18
N GLN A 35 -0.78 -33.93 8.85
CA GLN A 35 0.43 -33.10 8.98
C GLN A 35 1.11 -32.88 7.62
N ASN A 36 1.21 -33.92 6.79
CA ASN A 36 1.79 -33.83 5.45
C ASN A 36 0.94 -32.94 4.53
N GLN A 37 -0.39 -33.04 4.60
CA GLN A 37 -1.29 -32.17 3.85
C GLN A 37 -1.09 -30.70 4.26
N ARG A 38 -1.06 -30.42 5.56
CA ARG A 38 -0.78 -29.06 6.08
C ARG A 38 0.59 -28.53 5.64
N LYS A 39 1.61 -29.39 5.63
CA LYS A 39 2.95 -29.04 5.14
C LYS A 39 2.94 -28.68 3.66
N CYS A 40 2.20 -29.44 2.83
CA CYS A 40 1.99 -29.11 1.42
C CYS A 40 1.26 -27.77 1.27
N ASP A 41 0.14 -27.56 1.98
CA ASP A 41 -0.63 -26.32 1.90
C ASP A 41 0.19 -25.08 2.32
N VAL A 42 1.04 -25.20 3.34
CA VAL A 42 1.95 -24.12 3.77
C VAL A 42 3.05 -23.87 2.75
N LYS A 43 3.58 -24.93 2.14
CA LYS A 43 4.58 -24.82 1.07
C LYS A 43 4.01 -24.12 -0.15
N ASP A 44 2.79 -24.45 -0.56
CA ASP A 44 2.10 -23.85 -1.69
C ASP A 44 1.78 -22.37 -1.42
N LYS A 45 1.34 -22.03 -0.20
CA LYS A 45 1.15 -20.63 0.21
C LYS A 45 2.46 -19.83 0.23
N LEU A 46 3.56 -20.42 0.71
CA LEU A 46 4.89 -19.79 0.67
C LEU A 46 5.37 -19.56 -0.76
N GLN A 47 5.11 -20.53 -1.65
CA GLN A 47 5.45 -20.41 -3.07
C GLN A 47 4.64 -19.29 -3.73
N GLN A 48 3.32 -19.23 -3.49
CA GLN A 48 2.46 -18.15 -3.99
C GLN A 48 2.85 -16.77 -3.46
N LEU A 49 3.25 -16.66 -2.19
CA LEU A 49 3.77 -15.41 -1.64
C LEU A 49 5.06 -14.98 -2.31
N ARG A 50 5.97 -15.93 -2.57
CA ARG A 50 7.23 -15.66 -3.28
C ARG A 50 6.99 -15.20 -4.71
N GLU A 51 6.07 -15.86 -5.41
CA GLU A 51 5.67 -15.49 -6.78
C GLU A 51 4.98 -14.13 -6.82
N ARG A 52 4.13 -13.80 -5.85
CA ARG A 52 3.53 -12.46 -5.72
C ARG A 52 4.57 -11.38 -5.48
N ILE A 53 5.49 -11.59 -4.54
CA ILE A 53 6.60 -10.65 -4.27
C ILE A 53 7.47 -10.44 -5.52
N SER A 54 7.72 -11.51 -6.29
CA SER A 54 8.46 -11.44 -7.54
C SER A 54 7.66 -10.75 -8.66
N ALA A 55 6.34 -10.93 -8.71
CA ALA A 55 5.45 -10.31 -9.71
C ALA A 55 5.18 -8.82 -9.42
N GLU A 56 5.18 -8.43 -8.14
CA GLU A 56 5.08 -7.03 -7.70
C GLU A 56 6.40 -6.25 -7.88
N GLY A 57 7.46 -6.87 -8.42
CA GLY A 57 8.70 -6.19 -8.83
C GLY A 57 9.59 -5.69 -7.69
N VAL A 58 9.18 -5.89 -6.44
CA VAL A 58 9.86 -5.37 -5.24
C VAL A 58 11.27 -5.95 -5.09
N ASP A 59 11.50 -7.21 -5.45
CA ASP A 59 12.82 -7.85 -5.33
C ASP A 59 13.84 -7.25 -6.33
N VAL A 60 13.40 -6.91 -7.54
CA VAL A 60 14.26 -6.26 -8.54
C VAL A 60 14.61 -4.84 -8.10
N SER A 61 13.62 -4.07 -7.62
CA SER A 61 13.85 -2.71 -7.11
C SER A 61 14.75 -2.69 -5.88
N VAL A 62 14.61 -3.65 -4.96
CA VAL A 62 15.48 -3.76 -3.77
C VAL A 62 16.90 -4.21 -4.16
N GLN A 63 17.04 -5.14 -5.11
CA GLN A 63 18.35 -5.55 -5.62
C GLN A 63 19.09 -4.43 -6.34
N GLU A 64 18.38 -3.52 -7.02
CA GLU A 64 18.95 -2.31 -7.63
C GLU A 64 19.30 -1.23 -6.60
N LEU A 65 18.54 -1.14 -5.49
CA LEU A 65 18.80 -0.18 -4.41
C LEU A 65 20.05 -0.50 -3.58
N ILE A 66 20.39 -1.78 -3.42
CA ILE A 66 21.57 -2.21 -2.64
C ILE A 66 22.90 -1.67 -3.21
N PRO A 67 23.23 -1.80 -4.52
CA PRO A 67 24.45 -1.21 -5.07
C PRO A 67 24.41 0.32 -5.04
N LEU A 68 23.24 0.94 -5.24
CA LEU A 68 23.09 2.40 -5.15
C LEU A 68 23.39 2.92 -3.74
N LEU A 69 22.88 2.26 -2.69
CA LEU A 69 23.18 2.59 -1.29
C LEU A 69 24.67 2.43 -0.96
N LYS A 70 25.32 1.41 -1.49
CA LYS A 70 26.77 1.22 -1.34
C LYS A 70 27.54 2.34 -2.03
N SER A 71 27.17 2.71 -3.26
CA SER A 71 27.80 3.84 -3.95
C SER A 71 27.58 5.17 -3.22
N LEU A 72 26.39 5.39 -2.63
CA LEU A 72 26.10 6.60 -1.88
C LEU A 72 27.01 6.73 -0.64
N LYS A 73 27.18 5.64 0.11
CA LYS A 73 28.10 5.62 1.27
C LYS A 73 29.56 5.86 0.87
N GLU A 74 29.99 5.32 -0.26
CA GLU A 74 31.34 5.55 -0.77
C GLU A 74 31.53 7.01 -1.21
N LEU A 75 30.53 7.60 -1.88
CA LEU A 75 30.55 9.01 -2.24
C LEU A 75 30.56 9.93 -1.01
N GLU A 76 29.77 9.62 0.02
CA GLU A 76 29.75 10.38 1.28
C GLU A 76 31.12 10.36 1.97
N LYS A 77 31.79 9.20 1.97
CA LYS A 77 33.15 9.07 2.46
C LYS A 77 34.13 9.91 1.65
N GLN A 78 34.09 9.82 0.31
CA GLN A 78 34.94 10.62 -0.58
C GLN A 78 34.72 12.12 -0.40
N GLU A 79 33.47 12.56 -0.25
CA GLU A 79 33.14 13.97 0.04
C GLU A 79 33.78 14.44 1.35
N SER A 80 33.70 13.62 2.40
CA SER A 80 34.29 13.94 3.71
C SER A 80 35.82 14.05 3.64
N GLU A 81 36.47 13.15 2.89
CA GLU A 81 37.93 13.14 2.68
C GLU A 81 38.39 14.36 1.88
N VAL A 82 37.71 14.69 0.77
CA VAL A 82 38.00 15.88 -0.04
C VAL A 82 37.78 17.15 0.77
N ARG A 83 36.71 17.22 1.57
CA ARG A 83 36.44 18.37 2.44
C ARG A 83 37.55 18.56 3.48
N SER A 84 38.01 17.48 4.11
CA SER A 84 39.12 17.50 5.07
C SER A 84 40.43 17.98 4.41
N TYR A 85 40.78 17.40 3.26
CA TYR A 85 41.97 17.76 2.49
C TYR A 85 41.95 19.24 2.06
N CYS A 86 40.83 19.71 1.53
CA CYS A 86 40.67 21.12 1.14
C CYS A 86 40.77 22.07 2.33
N ASN A 87 40.20 21.69 3.49
CA ASN A 87 40.31 22.49 4.71
C ASN A 87 41.76 22.55 5.22
N ALA A 88 42.46 21.42 5.27
CA ALA A 88 43.85 21.36 5.69
C ALA A 88 44.76 22.18 4.76
N LYS A 89 44.57 22.06 3.43
CA LYS A 89 45.32 22.85 2.45
C LYS A 89 45.03 24.34 2.57
N ARG A 90 43.77 24.72 2.85
CA ARG A 90 43.41 26.12 3.10
C ARG A 90 44.14 26.67 4.33
N SER A 91 44.10 25.96 5.46
CA SER A 91 44.78 26.40 6.69
C SER A 91 46.30 26.47 6.52
N ALA A 92 46.91 25.56 5.76
CA ALA A 92 48.34 25.61 5.45
C ALA A 92 48.72 26.84 4.62
N LEU A 93 47.91 27.19 3.62
CA LEU A 93 48.11 28.40 2.81
C LEU A 93 47.86 29.68 3.62
N GLU A 94 46.83 29.70 4.47
CA GLU A 94 46.56 30.82 5.40
C GLU A 94 47.73 31.04 6.36
N GLY A 95 48.33 29.97 6.89
CA GLY A 95 49.55 30.05 7.71
C GLY A 95 50.76 30.60 6.95
N ALA A 96 51.00 30.11 5.73
CA ALA A 96 52.10 30.61 4.90
C ALA A 96 51.94 32.10 4.53
N VAL A 97 50.70 32.54 4.28
CA VAL A 97 50.39 33.97 4.06
C VAL A 97 50.68 34.78 5.33
N PHE A 98 50.25 34.31 6.50
CA PHE A 98 50.52 34.96 7.77
C PHE A 98 52.03 35.10 8.06
N ASP A 99 52.81 34.04 7.82
CA ASP A 99 54.26 34.06 8.00
C ASP A 99 54.96 35.04 7.05
N LEU A 100 54.48 35.14 5.80
CA LEU A 100 54.98 36.11 4.81
C LEU A 100 54.61 37.54 5.20
N GLU A 101 53.37 37.79 5.63
CA GLU A 101 52.93 39.09 6.14
C GLU A 101 53.76 39.54 7.36
N GLU A 102 54.08 38.61 8.26
CA GLU A 102 54.90 38.88 9.45
C GLU A 102 56.37 39.21 9.07
N ARG A 103 56.93 38.49 8.09
CA ARG A 103 58.29 38.76 7.58
C ARG A 103 58.39 40.11 6.88
N VAL A 104 57.38 40.49 6.10
CA VAL A 104 57.28 41.81 5.46
C VAL A 104 57.16 42.90 6.53
N ALA A 105 56.32 42.71 7.56
CA ALA A 105 56.17 43.66 8.66
C ALA A 105 57.44 43.83 9.51
N LYS A 106 58.29 42.80 9.61
CA LYS A 106 59.58 42.81 10.33
C LYS A 106 60.75 43.38 9.52
N GLY A 107 60.55 43.81 8.27
CA GLY A 107 61.57 44.49 7.46
C GLY A 107 62.78 43.64 7.08
N TYR A 108 62.62 42.31 6.99
CA TYR A 108 63.66 41.43 6.45
C TYR A 108 63.69 41.54 4.91
N ASP A 109 64.45 42.51 4.41
CA ASP A 109 64.82 42.62 3.00
C ASP A 109 65.94 41.63 2.71
N GLY A 110 65.57 40.36 2.52
CA GLY A 110 66.47 39.41 1.87
C GLY A 110 66.44 39.72 0.38
N GLU A 111 67.59 40.07 -0.19
CA GLU A 111 67.80 40.31 -1.62
C GLU A 111 67.34 39.10 -2.46
N ILE A 112 66.05 39.03 -2.74
CA ILE A 112 65.51 38.36 -3.91
C ILE A 112 65.55 39.45 -4.99
N PRO A 113 66.20 39.23 -6.14
CA PRO A 113 66.17 40.19 -7.24
C PRO A 113 64.72 40.61 -7.51
N GLU A 114 64.44 41.91 -7.58
CA GLU A 114 63.09 42.49 -7.74
C GLU A 114 62.33 41.85 -8.93
N GLU A 115 63.08 41.47 -9.98
CA GLU A 115 62.58 40.76 -11.16
C GLU A 115 62.17 39.29 -10.93
N ASP A 116 62.80 38.57 -10.00
CA ASP A 116 62.39 37.20 -9.63
C ASP A 116 61.15 37.20 -8.72
N LEU A 117 60.97 38.25 -7.91
CA LEU A 117 59.81 38.42 -7.03
C LEU A 117 58.54 38.76 -7.81
N ASP A 118 58.66 39.64 -8.82
CA ASP A 118 57.55 39.98 -9.73
C ASP A 118 57.09 38.76 -10.53
N VAL A 119 58.01 37.91 -10.99
CA VAL A 119 57.68 36.66 -11.68
C VAL A 119 56.91 35.70 -10.75
N LEU A 120 57.38 35.51 -9.52
CA LEU A 120 56.68 34.68 -8.52
C LEU A 120 55.30 35.23 -8.16
N LEU A 121 55.16 36.56 -8.07
CA LEU A 121 53.88 37.21 -7.80
C LEU A 121 52.90 37.01 -8.96
N VAL A 122 53.35 37.18 -10.20
CA VAL A 122 52.55 36.92 -11.41
C VAL A 122 52.11 35.45 -11.47
N GLU A 123 53.03 34.50 -11.24
CA GLU A 123 52.70 33.07 -11.19
C GLU A 123 51.68 32.75 -10.08
N SER A 124 51.81 33.38 -8.90
CA SER A 124 50.87 33.19 -7.80
C SER A 124 49.48 33.78 -8.10
N LEU A 125 49.42 34.92 -8.79
CA LEU A 125 48.18 35.55 -9.25
C LEU A 125 47.52 34.73 -10.35
N ASP A 126 48.30 34.18 -11.28
CA ASP A 126 47.81 33.28 -12.32
C ASP A 126 47.28 31.97 -11.74
N HIS A 127 47.97 31.41 -10.74
CA HIS A 127 47.48 30.27 -9.98
C HIS A 127 46.17 30.61 -9.23
N LEU A 128 46.09 31.78 -8.60
CA LEU A 128 44.89 32.25 -7.91
C LEU A 128 43.70 32.46 -8.87
N THR A 129 43.93 33.09 -10.03
CA THR A 129 42.88 33.32 -11.03
C THR A 129 42.42 32.00 -11.65
N SER A 130 43.34 31.05 -11.86
CA SER A 130 43.02 29.70 -12.33
C SER A 130 42.19 28.93 -11.30
N ALA A 131 42.58 28.96 -10.01
CA ALA A 131 41.81 28.36 -8.92
C ALA A 131 40.41 28.99 -8.77
N LYS A 132 40.30 30.32 -8.92
CA LYS A 132 38.99 31.02 -8.94
C LYS A 132 38.12 30.57 -10.11
N LYS A 133 38.69 30.39 -11.31
CA LYS A 133 37.96 29.86 -12.48
C LYS A 133 37.46 28.44 -12.24
N GLU A 134 38.29 27.57 -11.66
CA GLU A 134 37.91 26.21 -11.32
C GLU A 134 36.78 26.18 -10.27
N LEU A 135 36.90 26.97 -9.20
CA LEU A 135 35.84 27.12 -8.20
C LEU A 135 34.53 27.60 -8.82
N ALA A 136 34.59 28.59 -9.72
CA ALA A 136 33.41 29.08 -10.44
C ALA A 136 32.80 28.04 -11.39
N ALA A 137 33.61 27.15 -11.97
CA ALA A 137 33.11 26.01 -12.75
C ALA A 137 32.41 24.99 -11.84
N LYS A 138 33.00 24.64 -10.69
CA LYS A 138 32.39 23.73 -9.70
C LYS A 138 31.11 24.28 -9.09
N LEU A 139 31.03 25.58 -8.80
CA LEU A 139 29.78 26.19 -8.33
C LEU A 139 28.68 26.12 -9.39
N ARG A 140 29.01 26.31 -10.67
CA ARG A 140 28.04 26.12 -11.77
C ARG A 140 27.56 24.67 -11.88
N GLU A 141 28.46 23.70 -11.72
CA GLU A 141 28.09 22.28 -11.64
C GLU A 141 27.16 21.98 -10.46
N ILE A 142 27.47 22.48 -9.25
CA ILE A 142 26.64 22.29 -8.06
C ILE A 142 25.24 22.90 -8.24
N VAL A 143 25.15 24.10 -8.80
CA VAL A 143 23.85 24.75 -9.07
C VAL A 143 23.04 23.94 -10.09
N SER A 144 23.69 23.41 -11.14
CA SER A 144 23.05 22.54 -12.12
C SER A 144 22.49 21.27 -11.45
N LEU A 145 23.29 20.60 -10.60
CA LEU A 145 22.86 19.41 -9.86
C LEU A 145 21.71 19.71 -8.90
N LYS A 146 21.75 20.84 -8.17
CA LYS A 146 20.64 21.25 -7.31
C LYS A 146 19.35 21.41 -8.10
N ARG A 147 19.40 22.03 -9.28
CA ARG A 147 18.22 22.17 -10.13
C ARG A 147 17.67 20.81 -10.58
N GLN A 148 18.54 19.88 -10.93
CA GLN A 148 18.11 18.51 -11.28
C GLN A 148 17.48 17.77 -10.10
N ILE A 149 17.94 18.03 -8.87
CA ILE A 149 17.35 17.47 -7.65
C ILE A 149 15.98 18.12 -7.38
N ASP A 150 15.88 19.45 -7.49
CA ASP A 150 14.62 20.19 -7.30
C ASP A 150 13.56 19.84 -8.35
N ASP A 151 13.97 19.40 -9.55
CA ASP A 151 13.07 18.88 -10.59
C ASP A 151 12.43 17.52 -10.21
N VAL A 152 12.99 16.80 -9.22
CA VAL A 152 12.47 15.52 -8.74
C VAL A 152 11.62 15.75 -7.48
N PRO A 153 10.32 15.34 -7.48
CA PRO A 153 9.47 15.53 -6.31
C PRO A 153 10.04 14.86 -5.08
N CYS A 154 10.07 15.59 -3.96
CA CYS A 154 10.52 15.02 -2.69
C CYS A 154 9.49 14.04 -2.11
N GLN A 155 9.91 13.20 -1.17
CA GLN A 155 9.03 12.21 -0.54
C GLN A 155 7.75 12.82 0.05
N SER A 156 7.85 14.02 0.64
CA SER A 156 6.68 14.74 1.17
C SER A 156 5.73 15.23 0.08
N GLU A 157 6.24 15.65 -1.08
CA GLU A 157 5.40 16.05 -2.22
C GLU A 157 4.69 14.84 -2.83
N LEU A 158 5.39 13.71 -2.98
CA LEU A 158 4.79 12.46 -3.44
C LEU A 158 3.63 12.02 -2.52
N LEU A 159 3.82 12.10 -1.20
CA LEU A 159 2.77 11.77 -0.24
C LEU A 159 1.58 12.74 -0.33
N GLN A 160 1.84 14.04 -0.55
CA GLN A 160 0.78 15.02 -0.78
C GLN A 160 0.00 14.72 -2.07
N TYR A 161 0.69 14.34 -3.15
CA TYR A 161 0.05 13.95 -4.40
C TYR A 161 -0.80 12.70 -4.22
N GLU A 162 -0.28 11.65 -3.58
CA GLU A 162 -1.03 10.42 -3.29
C GLU A 162 -2.32 10.72 -2.52
N ARG A 163 -2.24 11.56 -1.49
CA ARG A 163 -3.41 12.00 -0.73
C ARG A 163 -4.40 12.76 -1.62
N ARG A 164 -3.92 13.72 -2.41
CA ARG A 164 -4.78 14.53 -3.29
C ARG A 164 -5.43 13.71 -4.40
N PHE A 165 -4.74 12.71 -4.94
CA PHE A 165 -5.30 11.75 -5.89
C PHE A 165 -6.37 10.89 -5.23
N SER A 166 -6.14 10.44 -3.99
CA SER A 166 -7.14 9.67 -3.23
C SER A 166 -8.41 10.49 -2.97
N GLU A 167 -8.27 11.75 -2.57
CA GLU A 167 -9.39 12.69 -2.36
C GLU A 167 -10.13 12.97 -3.67
N LEU A 168 -9.41 13.19 -4.77
CA LEU A 168 -10.00 13.37 -6.09
C LEU A 168 -10.79 12.13 -6.53
N ASN A 169 -10.23 10.94 -6.32
CA ASN A 169 -10.90 9.68 -6.64
C ASN A 169 -12.20 9.52 -5.86
N VAL A 170 -12.22 9.85 -4.57
CA VAL A 170 -13.45 9.85 -3.77
C VAL A 170 -14.49 10.81 -4.36
N CYS A 171 -14.09 12.04 -4.69
CA CYS A 171 -15.00 13.03 -5.31
C CYS A 171 -15.57 12.54 -6.66
N ILE A 172 -14.73 11.94 -7.51
CA ILE A 172 -15.17 11.38 -8.79
C ILE A 172 -16.19 10.24 -8.57
N GLN A 173 -15.94 9.34 -7.62
CA GLN A 173 -16.85 8.24 -7.30
C GLN A 173 -18.18 8.75 -6.74
N GLU A 174 -18.16 9.75 -5.87
CA GLU A 174 -19.38 10.39 -5.35
C GLU A 174 -20.19 11.04 -6.47
N LYS A 175 -19.54 11.77 -7.39
CA LYS A 175 -20.20 12.38 -8.54
C LYS A 175 -20.80 11.32 -9.46
N LEU A 176 -20.08 10.23 -9.73
CA LEU A 176 -20.59 9.11 -10.51
C LEU A 176 -21.83 8.48 -9.84
N GLN A 177 -21.81 8.30 -8.51
CA GLN A 177 -22.95 7.80 -7.76
C GLN A 177 -24.15 8.76 -7.85
N GLN A 178 -23.93 10.07 -7.71
CA GLN A 178 -24.97 11.09 -7.86
C GLN A 178 -25.59 11.04 -9.26
N THR A 179 -24.76 11.00 -10.31
CA THR A 179 -25.21 10.91 -11.71
C THR A 179 -26.03 9.65 -11.94
N ARG A 180 -25.58 8.48 -11.47
CA ARG A 180 -26.34 7.22 -11.57
C ARG A 180 -27.70 7.31 -10.87
N LYS A 181 -27.76 7.92 -9.68
CA LYS A 181 -29.04 8.15 -8.97
C LYS A 181 -29.97 9.05 -9.78
N LEU A 182 -29.45 10.15 -10.35
CA LEU A 182 -30.23 11.06 -11.19
C LEU A 182 -30.81 10.35 -12.42
N TYR A 183 -29.99 9.57 -13.14
CA TYR A 183 -30.47 8.77 -14.27
C TYR A 183 -31.47 7.69 -13.85
N GLY A 184 -31.25 7.03 -12.71
CA GLY A 184 -32.21 6.07 -12.15
C GLY A 184 -33.58 6.69 -11.88
N THR A 185 -33.61 7.84 -11.21
CA THR A 185 -34.85 8.59 -10.95
C THR A 185 -35.49 9.08 -12.25
N TYR A 186 -34.71 9.60 -13.19
CA TYR A 186 -35.21 10.06 -14.49
C TYR A 186 -35.89 8.91 -15.26
N ASN A 187 -35.23 7.75 -15.35
CA ASN A 187 -35.79 6.58 -16.05
C ASN A 187 -37.07 6.09 -15.36
N ALA A 188 -37.10 6.05 -14.02
CA ALA A 188 -38.31 5.68 -13.29
C ALA A 188 -39.47 6.64 -13.56
N LEU A 189 -39.21 7.95 -13.58
CA LEU A 189 -40.22 8.96 -13.91
C LEU A 189 -40.71 8.82 -15.37
N LEU A 190 -39.81 8.50 -16.29
CA LEU A 190 -40.15 8.26 -17.70
C LEU A 190 -41.06 7.03 -17.84
N GLU A 191 -40.76 5.94 -17.15
CA GLU A 191 -41.59 4.74 -17.12
C GLU A 191 -42.98 5.02 -16.51
N ILE A 192 -43.04 5.77 -15.40
CA ILE A 192 -44.31 6.18 -14.78
C ILE A 192 -45.12 7.00 -15.77
N LYS A 193 -44.52 8.00 -16.42
CA LYS A 193 -45.19 8.83 -17.44
C LYS A 193 -45.76 7.96 -18.57
N ASP A 194 -44.99 7.01 -19.08
CA ASP A 194 -45.44 6.12 -20.15
C ASP A 194 -46.58 5.20 -19.70
N LEU A 195 -46.58 4.74 -18.45
CA LEU A 195 -47.69 3.98 -17.87
C LEU A 195 -48.95 4.85 -17.71
N MET A 196 -48.80 6.09 -17.21
CA MET A 196 -49.91 7.05 -17.10
C MET A 196 -50.53 7.40 -18.45
N LEU A 197 -49.72 7.53 -19.50
CA LEU A 197 -50.21 7.75 -20.87
C LEU A 197 -51.00 6.55 -21.40
N LYS A 198 -50.54 5.32 -21.11
CA LYS A 198 -51.26 4.09 -21.46
C LYS A 198 -52.60 3.99 -20.72
N GLU A 199 -52.62 4.35 -19.44
CA GLU A 199 -53.85 4.41 -18.64
C GLU A 199 -54.82 5.44 -19.19
N THR A 200 -54.35 6.65 -19.48
CA THR A 200 -55.18 7.71 -20.09
C THR A 200 -55.75 7.26 -21.44
N SER A 201 -54.93 6.63 -22.29
CA SER A 201 -55.37 6.08 -23.58
C SER A 201 -56.42 4.98 -23.40
N LEU A 202 -56.25 4.10 -22.41
CA LEU A 202 -57.22 3.05 -22.10
C LEU A 202 -58.56 3.65 -21.63
N LEU A 203 -58.52 4.61 -20.70
CA LEU A 203 -59.70 5.30 -20.20
C LEU A 203 -60.43 6.06 -21.31
N ASN A 204 -59.72 6.74 -22.20
CA ASN A 204 -60.30 7.41 -23.36
C ASN A 204 -60.94 6.41 -24.35
N SER A 205 -60.30 5.25 -24.56
CA SER A 205 -60.85 4.18 -25.40
C SER A 205 -62.13 3.59 -24.79
N ILE A 206 -62.15 3.38 -23.47
CA ILE A 206 -63.35 2.90 -22.77
C ILE A 206 -64.44 3.96 -22.86
N GLY A 207 -64.15 5.21 -22.54
CA GLY A 207 -65.13 6.31 -22.55
C GLY A 207 -65.78 6.53 -23.91
N SER A 208 -65.00 6.46 -24.99
CA SER A 208 -65.52 6.64 -26.35
C SER A 208 -66.38 5.46 -26.83
N GLN A 209 -66.02 4.22 -26.48
CA GLN A 209 -66.74 3.02 -26.94
C GLN A 209 -67.89 2.61 -26.00
N PHE A 210 -67.95 3.16 -24.79
CA PHE A 210 -68.86 2.68 -23.74
C PHE A 210 -70.34 2.74 -24.15
N GLN A 211 -70.80 3.88 -24.66
CA GLN A 211 -72.22 4.08 -25.02
C GLN A 211 -72.65 3.15 -26.16
N ASP A 212 -71.80 2.96 -27.16
CA ASP A 212 -72.10 2.12 -28.33
C ASP A 212 -72.14 0.63 -27.96
N VAL A 213 -71.28 0.22 -27.01
CA VAL A 213 -71.09 -1.19 -26.65
C VAL A 213 -72.08 -1.64 -25.57
N ILE A 214 -72.45 -0.77 -24.61
CA ILE A 214 -73.32 -1.12 -23.48
C ILE A 214 -74.77 -1.40 -23.91
N GLY A 215 -75.23 -0.75 -24.98
CA GLY A 215 -76.60 -0.88 -25.51
C GLY A 215 -76.94 -2.28 -26.01
N THR A 216 -75.94 -3.11 -26.32
CA THR A 216 -76.15 -4.47 -26.85
C THR A 216 -75.60 -5.55 -25.90
N SER A 217 -76.31 -6.68 -25.78
CA SER A 217 -75.86 -7.78 -24.92
C SER A 217 -74.52 -8.37 -25.37
N ALA A 218 -74.31 -8.49 -26.68
CA ALA A 218 -73.04 -8.98 -27.23
C ALA A 218 -71.89 -7.99 -27.01
N GLY A 219 -72.16 -6.67 -27.08
CA GLY A 219 -71.18 -5.64 -26.76
C GLY A 219 -70.74 -5.71 -25.30
N ARG A 220 -71.69 -5.85 -24.35
CA ARG A 220 -71.37 -5.99 -22.92
C ARG A 220 -70.41 -7.15 -22.63
N VAL A 221 -70.62 -8.31 -23.25
CA VAL A 221 -69.72 -9.46 -23.08
C VAL A 221 -68.32 -9.14 -23.62
N LYS A 222 -68.22 -8.57 -24.83
CA LYS A 222 -66.92 -8.18 -25.42
C LYS A 222 -66.15 -7.16 -24.58
N LEU A 223 -66.85 -6.20 -23.96
CA LEU A 223 -66.23 -5.22 -23.07
C LEU A 223 -65.62 -5.89 -21.84
N ILE A 224 -66.35 -6.83 -21.24
CA ILE A 224 -65.88 -7.62 -20.09
C ILE A 224 -64.65 -8.44 -20.49
N ASP A 225 -64.70 -9.18 -21.59
CA ASP A 225 -63.58 -10.01 -22.07
C ASP A 225 -62.32 -9.16 -22.34
N SER A 226 -62.49 -7.96 -22.92
CA SER A 226 -61.40 -7.01 -23.17
C SER A 226 -60.78 -6.50 -21.87
N MET A 227 -61.60 -6.07 -20.91
CA MET A 227 -61.14 -5.61 -19.60
C MET A 227 -60.43 -6.72 -18.81
N GLU A 228 -60.93 -7.96 -18.87
CA GLU A 228 -60.29 -9.11 -18.25
C GLU A 228 -58.92 -9.39 -18.89
N GLY A 229 -58.83 -9.31 -20.23
CA GLY A 229 -57.57 -9.44 -20.96
C GLY A 229 -56.54 -8.37 -20.55
N VAL A 230 -56.96 -7.11 -20.43
CA VAL A 230 -56.10 -6.01 -19.97
C VAL A 230 -55.64 -6.24 -18.52
N MET A 231 -56.55 -6.59 -17.62
CA MET A 231 -56.23 -6.87 -16.22
C MET A 231 -55.22 -8.02 -16.09
N LYS A 232 -55.42 -9.11 -16.84
CA LYS A 232 -54.50 -10.24 -16.88
C LYS A 232 -53.12 -9.83 -17.40
N GLY A 233 -53.06 -8.98 -18.42
CA GLY A 233 -51.81 -8.42 -18.94
C GLY A 233 -51.07 -7.55 -17.91
N ILE A 234 -51.80 -6.74 -17.13
CA ILE A 234 -51.25 -5.93 -16.04
C ILE A 234 -50.71 -6.81 -14.92
N GLN A 235 -51.47 -7.82 -14.47
CA GLN A 235 -51.04 -8.77 -13.45
C GLN A 235 -49.76 -9.52 -13.86
N GLN A 236 -49.67 -9.95 -15.13
CA GLN A 236 -48.46 -10.60 -15.64
C GLN A 236 -47.24 -9.68 -15.63
N LYS A 237 -47.39 -8.41 -16.03
CA LYS A 237 -46.30 -7.43 -15.98
C LYS A 237 -45.86 -7.14 -14.55
N LEU A 238 -46.82 -6.94 -13.65
CA LEU A 238 -46.55 -6.71 -12.23
C LEU A 238 -45.75 -7.88 -11.64
N GLY A 239 -46.18 -9.12 -11.90
CA GLY A 239 -45.47 -10.31 -11.44
C GLY A 239 -44.03 -10.39 -11.95
N LYS A 240 -43.78 -10.04 -13.22
CA LYS A 240 -42.41 -9.98 -13.77
C LYS A 240 -41.53 -8.93 -13.09
N VAL A 241 -42.06 -7.73 -12.87
CA VAL A 241 -41.34 -6.66 -12.17
C VAL A 241 -41.04 -7.06 -10.72
N GLN A 242 -41.98 -7.69 -10.05
CA GLN A 242 -41.84 -8.11 -8.66
C GLN A 242 -40.81 -9.25 -8.50
N LEU A 243 -40.76 -10.19 -9.45
CA LEU A 243 -39.72 -11.21 -9.53
C LEU A 243 -38.32 -10.57 -9.71
N GLY A 244 -38.18 -9.66 -10.69
CA GLY A 244 -36.90 -8.98 -10.94
C GLY A 244 -36.43 -8.15 -9.74
N LEU A 245 -37.35 -7.48 -9.04
CA LEU A 245 -37.04 -6.76 -7.79
C LEU A 245 -36.50 -7.70 -6.71
N GLN A 246 -37.08 -8.90 -6.57
CA GLN A 246 -36.63 -9.89 -5.60
C GLN A 246 -35.23 -10.43 -5.94
N GLU A 247 -34.93 -10.64 -7.23
CA GLU A 247 -33.62 -11.09 -7.71
C GLU A 247 -32.54 -10.03 -7.44
N GLU A 248 -32.79 -8.77 -7.79
CA GLU A 248 -31.88 -7.65 -7.53
C GLU A 248 -31.66 -7.42 -6.03
N GLN A 249 -32.72 -7.55 -5.22
CA GLN A 249 -32.60 -7.43 -3.76
C GLN A 249 -31.65 -8.50 -3.19
N LYS A 250 -31.79 -9.75 -3.63
CA LYS A 250 -30.89 -10.84 -3.22
C LYS A 250 -29.43 -10.58 -3.62
N LEU A 251 -29.22 -10.04 -4.82
CA LEU A 251 -27.87 -9.67 -5.29
C LEU A 251 -27.28 -8.54 -4.44
N CYS A 252 -28.08 -7.52 -4.12
CA CYS A 252 -27.69 -6.42 -3.25
C CYS A 252 -27.30 -6.92 -1.85
N ASP A 253 -28.14 -7.76 -1.25
CA ASP A 253 -27.90 -8.33 0.08
C ASP A 253 -26.62 -9.18 0.10
N THR A 254 -26.42 -10.02 -0.92
CA THR A 254 -25.20 -10.84 -1.08
C THR A 254 -23.95 -9.95 -1.19
N SER A 255 -24.02 -8.87 -1.97
CA SER A 255 -22.91 -7.93 -2.12
C SER A 255 -22.60 -7.19 -0.82
N LYS A 256 -23.65 -6.77 -0.10
CA LYS A 256 -23.54 -6.10 1.20
C LYS A 256 -22.90 -7.02 2.24
N GLU A 257 -23.29 -8.28 2.29
CA GLU A 257 -22.67 -9.28 3.18
C GLU A 257 -21.18 -9.43 2.89
N LYS A 258 -20.79 -9.62 1.62
CA LYS A 258 -19.38 -9.70 1.20
C LYS A 258 -18.58 -8.46 1.62
N TYR A 259 -19.15 -7.26 1.41
CA TYR A 259 -18.52 -6.01 1.85
C TYR A 259 -18.33 -5.96 3.37
N THR A 260 -19.36 -6.30 4.14
CA THR A 260 -19.26 -6.29 5.61
C THR A 260 -18.23 -7.30 6.13
N ALA A 261 -18.13 -8.47 5.51
CA ALA A 261 -17.13 -9.48 5.84
C ALA A 261 -15.70 -8.99 5.54
N ALA A 262 -15.48 -8.40 4.35
CA ALA A 262 -14.20 -7.83 3.98
C ALA A 262 -13.79 -6.66 4.90
N ALA A 263 -14.73 -5.79 5.25
CA ALA A 263 -14.48 -4.68 6.18
C ALA A 263 -14.15 -5.19 7.60
N ALA A 264 -14.80 -6.26 8.06
CA ALA A 264 -14.46 -6.90 9.32
C ALA A 264 -13.04 -7.49 9.30
N GLU A 265 -12.64 -8.13 8.20
CA GLU A 265 -11.30 -8.68 8.04
C GLU A 265 -10.23 -7.57 7.97
N GLN A 266 -10.49 -6.49 7.24
CA GLN A 266 -9.61 -5.31 7.21
C GLN A 266 -9.38 -4.74 8.62
N ARG A 267 -10.45 -4.63 9.43
CA ARG A 267 -10.33 -4.17 10.83
C ARG A 267 -9.44 -5.09 11.66
N LYS A 268 -9.59 -6.42 11.51
CA LYS A 268 -8.72 -7.39 12.19
C LYS A 268 -7.26 -7.23 11.76
N CYS A 269 -6.99 -7.12 10.45
CA CYS A 269 -5.64 -6.90 9.93
C CYS A 269 -5.02 -5.63 10.53
N PHE A 270 -5.78 -4.54 10.61
CA PHE A 270 -5.32 -3.29 11.21
C PHE A 270 -5.00 -3.44 12.71
N THR A 271 -5.83 -4.17 13.46
CA THR A 271 -5.56 -4.48 14.88
C THR A 271 -4.27 -5.29 15.05
N VAL A 272 -4.07 -6.32 14.21
CA VAL A 272 -2.85 -7.15 14.26
C VAL A 272 -1.61 -6.33 13.89
N LEU A 273 -1.69 -5.50 12.84
CA LEU A 273 -0.60 -4.62 12.45
C LEU A 273 -0.23 -3.61 13.54
N ARG A 274 -1.24 -3.03 14.22
CA ARG A 274 -1.00 -2.13 15.35
C ARG A 274 -0.29 -2.85 16.50
N ALA A 275 -0.76 -4.05 16.87
CA ALA A 275 -0.12 -4.84 17.92
C ALA A 275 1.33 -5.23 17.56
N PHE A 276 1.58 -5.58 16.29
CA PHE A 276 2.93 -5.85 15.79
C PHE A 276 3.83 -4.62 15.89
N GLN A 277 3.32 -3.45 15.48
CA GLN A 277 4.06 -2.20 15.56
C GLN A 277 4.40 -1.84 17.01
N ASP A 278 3.46 -2.02 17.95
CA ASP A 278 3.70 -1.81 19.37
C ASP A 278 4.81 -2.74 19.90
N GLU A 279 4.82 -4.02 19.54
CA GLU A 279 5.89 -4.95 19.95
C GLU A 279 7.24 -4.62 19.30
N CYS A 280 7.26 -4.15 18.04
CA CYS A 280 8.47 -3.63 17.40
C CYS A 280 9.04 -2.44 18.18
N THR A 281 8.23 -1.45 18.54
CA THR A 281 8.72 -0.29 19.31
C THR A 281 9.29 -0.69 20.68
N LYS A 282 8.68 -1.69 21.32
CA LYS A 282 9.17 -2.24 22.58
C LYS A 282 10.50 -2.99 22.40
N SER A 283 10.62 -3.79 21.34
CA SER A 283 11.86 -4.49 20.99
C SER A 283 13.00 -3.51 20.70
N ASP A 284 12.75 -2.44 19.97
CA ASP A 284 13.73 -1.39 19.67
C ASP A 284 14.17 -0.65 20.93
N LYS A 285 13.22 -0.36 21.84
CA LYS A 285 13.53 0.23 23.15
C LYS A 285 14.43 -0.68 23.98
N LEU A 286 14.14 -1.98 24.03
CA LEU A 286 14.96 -2.97 24.74
C LEU A 286 16.36 -3.08 24.11
N ARG A 287 16.46 -3.13 22.78
CA ARG A 287 17.74 -3.15 22.06
C ARG A 287 18.58 -1.91 22.37
N SER A 288 17.95 -0.73 22.41
CA SER A 288 18.60 0.52 22.76
C SER A 288 19.14 0.51 24.21
N GLN A 289 18.38 -0.07 25.15
CA GLN A 289 18.83 -0.24 26.53
C GLN A 289 20.01 -1.21 26.64
N ILE A 290 19.97 -2.36 25.95
CA ILE A 290 21.07 -3.32 25.92
C ILE A 290 22.34 -2.68 25.34
N SER A 291 22.22 -1.91 24.25
CA SER A 291 23.38 -1.19 23.70
C SER A 291 23.95 -0.17 24.69
N ALA A 292 23.10 0.52 25.45
CA ALA A 292 23.55 1.47 26.46
C ALA A 292 24.27 0.77 27.64
N VAL A 293 23.77 -0.38 28.11
CA VAL A 293 24.40 -1.18 29.18
C VAL A 293 25.74 -1.76 28.73
N ASN A 294 25.83 -2.28 27.50
CA ASN A 294 27.11 -2.77 26.97
C ASN A 294 28.18 -1.66 26.86
N THR A 295 27.77 -0.41 26.63
CA THR A 295 28.69 0.74 26.62
C THR A 295 29.10 1.22 28.02
N SER A 296 28.32 0.94 29.07
CA SER A 296 28.69 1.23 30.46
C SER A 296 29.58 0.15 31.07
N ASP A 297 29.32 -1.14 30.79
CA ASP A 297 30.19 -2.25 31.26
C ASP A 297 31.59 -2.17 30.64
N SER A 298 31.70 -1.66 29.41
CA SER A 298 32.99 -1.39 28.76
C SER A 298 33.80 -0.26 29.44
N LYS A 299 33.16 0.57 30.27
CA LYS A 299 33.84 1.64 31.05
C LYS A 299 34.24 1.17 32.45
N GLU A 300 33.47 0.30 33.10
CA GLU A 300 33.82 -0.27 34.42
C GLU A 300 34.97 -1.31 34.35
N VAL A 301 35.24 -1.90 33.19
CA VAL A 301 36.38 -2.84 33.03
C VAL A 301 37.72 -2.12 32.78
N ILE A 302 37.73 -0.79 32.64
CA ILE A 302 38.93 0.02 32.35
C ILE A 302 39.40 0.86 33.56
N GLU A 303 38.67 0.86 34.68
CA GLU A 303 39.12 1.41 35.98
C GLU A 303 39.66 0.31 36.91
#